data_AF-Q5R7G3-F1
#
_entry.id   AF-Q5R7G3-F1
#
_cell.length_a   1.000
_cell.length_b   1.000
_cell.length_c   1.000
_cell.angle_alpha   90.00
_cell.angle_beta   90.00
_cell.angle_gamma   90.00
#
_symmetry.space_group_name_H-M   'P 1'
#
loop_
_entity.id
_entity.type
_entity.pdbx_description
1 polymer ?
#
loop_
_entity_poly.entity_id
_entity_poly.type
_entity_poly.pdbx_seq_one_letter_code
_entity_poly.pdbx_strand_id
1 'polypeptide(L)' 'MGSAEDAVKEKLLWNVKKEVKQIMEEAVTRKFVHEDSSHIIALCGAVEACL' A
#
# COMPACT_ATOMS: atom_id res chain seq x y z
N MET A 1 -10.30 -23.35 8.84
CA MET A 1 -8.94 -23.06 9.33
C MET A 1 -8.26 -22.28 8.22
N GLY A 2 -8.01 -20.98 8.40
CA GLY A 2 -7.23 -20.22 7.41
C GLY A 2 -5.79 -20.70 7.46
N SER A 3 -5.20 -20.98 6.30
CA SER A 3 -3.80 -21.40 6.20
C SER A 3 -2.89 -20.24 6.63
N ALA A 4 -1.65 -20.52 7.05
CA ALA A 4 -0.65 -19.48 7.31
C ALA A 4 -0.45 -18.57 6.08
N GLU A 5 -0.66 -19.12 4.88
CA GLU A 5 -0.65 -18.39 3.61
C GLU A 5 -1.77 -17.36 3.50
N ASP A 6 -2.97 -17.65 4.02
CA ASP A 6 -4.09 -16.70 4.03
C ASP A 6 -3.76 -15.51 4.91
N ALA A 7 -3.16 -15.73 6.08
CA ALA A 7 -2.74 -14.67 6.98
C ALA A 7 -1.64 -13.78 6.37
N VAL A 8 -0.69 -14.39 5.65
CA VAL A 8 0.35 -13.64 4.91
C VAL A 8 -0.29 -12.81 3.80
N LYS A 9 -1.19 -13.41 3.01
CA LYS A 9 -1.91 -12.72 1.94
C LYS A 9 -2.75 -11.56 2.47
N GLU A 10 -3.47 -11.75 3.56
CA GLU A 10 -4.25 -10.69 4.19
C GLU A 10 -3.36 -9.55 4.67
N LYS A 11 -2.20 -9.85 5.26
CA LYS A 11 -1.23 -8.84 5.68
C LYS A 11 -0.67 -8.04 4.49
N LEU A 12 -0.31 -8.72 3.40
CA LEU A 12 0.19 -8.08 2.19
C LEU A 12 -0.89 -7.17 1.57
N LEU A 13 -2.11 -7.67 1.43
CA LEU A 13 -3.24 -6.88 0.93
C LEU A 13 -3.56 -5.68 1.83
N TRP A 14 -3.42 -5.85 3.15
CA TRP A 14 -3.61 -4.75 4.11
C TRP A 14 -2.57 -3.65 3.89
N ASN A 15 -1.29 -4.01 3.70
CA ASN A 15 -0.22 -3.04 3.42
C ASN A 15 -0.50 -2.24 2.14
N VAL A 16 -0.88 -2.91 1.05
CA VAL A 16 -1.21 -2.24 -0.23
C VAL A 16 -2.39 -1.28 -0.04
N LYS A 17 -3.48 -1.73 0.60
CA LYS A 17 -4.65 -0.89 0.86
C LYS A 17 -4.33 0.33 1.73
N LYS A 18 -3.46 0.16 2.72
CA LYS A 18 -3.02 1.24 3.60
C LYS A 18 -2.32 2.35 2.81
N GLU A 19 -1.34 2.01 1.98
CA GLU A 19 -0.60 3.04 1.22
C GLU A 19 -1.46 3.70 0.13
N VAL A 20 -2.34 2.93 -0.55
CA VAL A 20 -3.32 3.52 -1.49
C VAL A 20 -4.22 4.54 -0.80
N LYS A 21 -4.72 4.24 0.41
CA LYS A 21 -5.52 5.19 1.18
C LYS A 21 -4.75 6.47 1.49
N GLN A 22 -3.49 6.36 1.92
CA GLN A 22 -2.66 7.53 2.20
C GLN A 22 -2.41 8.38 0.95
N ILE A 23 -2.13 7.76 -0.20
CA ILE A 23 -1.98 8.47 -1.48
C ILE A 23 -3.26 9.21 -1.86
N MET A 24 -4.43 8.59 -1.67
CA MET A 24 -5.72 9.24 -1.92
C MET A 24 -5.94 10.45 -1.01
N GLU A 25 -5.64 10.33 0.30
CA GLU A 25 -5.73 11.45 1.26
C GLU A 25 -4.76 12.58 0.90
N GLU A 26 -3.52 12.24 0.52
CA GLU A 26 -2.52 13.19 0.05
C GLU A 26 -3.02 13.93 -1.20
N ALA A 27 -3.53 13.20 -2.20
CA ALA A 27 -4.06 13.77 -3.44
C ALA A 27 -5.21 14.76 -3.17
N VAL A 28 -6.13 14.42 -2.27
CA VAL A 28 -7.26 15.29 -1.93
C VAL A 28 -6.79 16.57 -1.23
N THR A 29 -5.79 16.47 -0.35
CA THR A 29 -5.30 17.58 0.47
C THR A 29 -4.35 18.49 -0.29
N ARG A 30 -3.40 17.91 -1.03
CA ARG A 30 -2.33 18.62 -1.75
C ARG A 30 -2.69 18.95 -3.20
N LYS A 31 -3.71 18.29 -3.75
CA LYS A 31 -4.15 18.40 -5.17
C LYS A 31 -3.16 17.84 -6.19
N PHE A 32 -2.07 17.25 -5.74
CA PHE A 32 -1.09 16.53 -6.55
C PHE A 32 -0.50 15.39 -5.72
N VAL A 33 0.02 14.38 -6.41
CA VAL A 33 0.81 13.29 -5.84
C VAL A 33 2.18 13.36 -6.50
N HIS A 34 3.23 13.41 -5.68
CA HIS A 34 4.61 13.43 -6.17
C HIS A 34 5.16 12.00 -6.20
N GLU A 35 5.96 11.66 -7.21
CA GLU A 35 6.58 10.33 -7.31
C GLU A 35 7.52 10.03 -6.14
N ASP A 36 8.20 11.05 -5.63
CA ASP A 36 9.03 10.97 -4.41
C ASP A 36 8.23 10.93 -3.10
N SER A 37 6.89 10.87 -3.13
CA SER A 37 6.09 10.70 -1.91
C SER A 37 6.50 9.42 -1.20
N SER A 38 6.66 9.50 0.12
CA SER A 38 6.97 8.33 0.95
C SER A 38 5.93 7.21 0.79
N HIS A 39 4.67 7.56 0.53
CA HIS A 39 3.60 6.58 0.32
C HIS A 39 3.69 5.89 -1.04
N ILE A 40 4.22 6.56 -2.06
CA ILE A 40 4.47 5.95 -3.37
C ILE A 40 5.60 4.93 -3.26
N ILE A 41 6.72 5.32 -2.65
CA ILE A 41 7.86 4.43 -2.43
C ILE A 41 7.44 3.21 -1.59
N ALA A 42 6.67 3.43 -0.52
CA ALA A 42 6.16 2.35 0.32
C ALA A 42 5.16 1.44 -0.41
N LEU A 43 4.29 2.00 -1.26
CA LEU A 43 3.38 1.22 -2.08
C LEU A 43 4.14 0.30 -3.05
N CYS A 44 5.20 0.80 -3.71
CA CYS A 44 6.05 -0.01 -4.57
C CYS A 44 6.63 -1.21 -3.81
N GLY A 45 7.21 -0.99 -2.63
CA GLY A 45 7.73 -2.07 -1.80
C GLY A 45 6.65 -3.07 -1.34
N ALA A 46 5.43 -2.59 -1.05
CA ALA A 46 4.30 -3.47 -0.70
C ALA A 46 3.84 -4.33 -1.89
N VAL A 47 3.86 -3.78 -3.11
CA VAL A 47 3.55 -4.52 -4.34
C VAL A 47 4.64 -5.53 -4.66
N GLU A 48 5.92 -5.17 -4.52
CA GLU A 48 7.03 -6.09 -4.70
C GLU A 48 6.94 -7.29 -3.74
N ALA A 49 6.53 -7.07 -2.48
CA ALA A 49 6.32 -8.14 -1.52
C ALA A 49 5.14 -9.08 -1.84
N CYS A 50 4.32 -8.75 -2.86
CA CYS A 50 3.23 -9.60 -3.33
C CYS A 50 3.62 -10.51 -4.51
N LEU A 51 4.82 -10.32 -5.10
CA LEU A 51 5.35 -11.09 -6.22
C LEU A 51 6.20 -12.26 -5.73
#